data_AF-A0A0A0NFV0-F1
#
_entry.id   AF-A0A0A0NFV0-F1
#
_cell.length_a   1.000
_cell.length_b   1.000
_cell.length_c   1.000
_cell.angle_alpha   90.00
_cell.angle_beta   90.00
_cell.angle_gamma   90.00
#
_symmetry.space_group_name_H-M   'P 1'
#
loop_
_entity.id
_entity.type
_entity.pdbx_description
1 polymer ?
#
loop_
_entity_poly.entity_id
_entity_poly.type
_entity_poly.pdbx_seq_one_letter_code
_entity_poly.pdbx_strand_id
1 'polypeptide(L)' 'MGELGPLGIRVNMVHPGGVATEMGAPGGAVPQEYSKAPLGRIGQAEEIASVAAFLASGSSSV' A
#
# COMPACT_ATOMS: atom_id res chain seq x y z
N MET A 1 -16.64 19.10 5.22
CA MET A 1 -16.87 17.65 5.33
C MET A 1 -16.87 17.08 3.91
N GLY A 2 -16.15 15.99 3.65
CA GLY A 2 -16.18 15.35 2.33
C GLY A 2 -17.60 14.89 1.98
N GLU A 3 -17.96 14.91 0.70
CA GLU A 3 -19.32 14.64 0.19
C GLU A 3 -19.90 13.30 0.68
N LEU A 4 -19.04 12.34 1.00
CA LEU A 4 -19.43 10.98 1.40
C LEU A 4 -19.50 10.76 2.92
N GLY A 5 -18.98 11.70 3.72
CA GLY A 5 -18.97 11.62 5.18
C GLY A 5 -20.36 11.45 5.82
N PRO A 6 -21.39 12.20 5.38
CA PRO A 6 -22.76 12.02 5.88
C PRO A 6 -23.37 10.64 5.59
N LEU A 7 -22.83 9.90 4.62
CA LEU A 7 -23.25 8.54 4.29
C LEU A 7 -22.49 7.47 5.09
N GLY A 8 -21.58 7.88 5.98
CA GLY A 8 -20.72 6.95 6.73
C GLY A 8 -19.62 6.29 5.90
N ILE A 9 -19.33 6.80 4.70
CA ILE A 9 -18.31 6.25 3.80
C ILE A 9 -16.96 6.91 4.10
N ARG A 10 -15.94 6.09 4.41
CA ARG A 10 -14.55 6.53 4.60
C ARG A 10 -13.78 6.42 3.29
N VAL A 11 -12.91 7.39 3.02
CA VAL A 11 -12.03 7.41 1.85
C VAL A 11 -10.59 7.56 2.33
N ASN A 12 -9.74 6.63 1.91
CA ASN A 12 -8.31 6.61 2.24
C ASN A 12 -7.49 6.34 0.97
N MET A 13 -6.20 6.64 1.01
CA MET A 13 -5.25 6.37 -0.07
C MET A 13 -3.99 5.74 0.52
N VAL A 14 -3.47 4.71 -0.16
CA VAL A 14 -2.17 4.12 0.13
C VAL A 14 -1.21 4.52 -0.98
N HIS A 15 -0.11 5.18 -0.63
CA HIS A 15 0.96 5.54 -1.56
C HIS A 15 2.19 4.67 -1.27
N PRO A 16 2.27 3.46 -1.85
CA PRO A 16 3.45 2.63 -1.66
C PRO A 16 4.63 3.15 -2.50
N GLY A 17 5.84 2.81 -2.05
CA GLY A 17 7.00 2.79 -2.95
C GLY A 17 6.90 1.62 -3.93
N GLY A 18 8.04 1.15 -4.45
CA GLY A 18 8.04 -0.05 -5.30
C GLY A 18 7.49 -1.28 -4.58
N VAL A 19 6.65 -2.05 -5.28
CA VAL A 19 6.04 -3.29 -4.80
C VAL A 19 6.34 -4.41 -5.76
N ALA A 20 6.75 -5.57 -5.25
CA ALA A 20 7.03 -6.79 -5.99
C ALA A 20 5.74 -7.43 -6.55
N THR A 21 5.15 -6.75 -7.53
CA THR A 21 4.08 -7.25 -8.39
C THR A 21 4.65 -7.48 -9.79
N GLU A 22 3.89 -8.11 -10.69
CA GLU A 22 4.31 -8.27 -12.09
C GLU A 22 4.66 -6.92 -12.75
N MET A 23 4.01 -5.83 -12.34
CA MET A 23 4.30 -4.48 -12.82
C MET A 23 5.61 -3.90 -12.24
N GLY A 24 5.89 -4.16 -10.96
CA GLY A 24 7.04 -3.56 -10.26
C GLY A 24 8.31 -4.42 -10.25
N ALA A 25 8.19 -5.72 -10.54
CA ALA A 25 9.27 -6.68 -10.64
C ALA A 25 8.93 -7.76 -11.70
N PRO A 26 8.84 -7.39 -12.99
CA PRO A 26 8.47 -8.32 -14.06
C PRO A 26 9.43 -9.51 -14.12
N GLY A 27 8.87 -10.72 -14.17
CA GLY A 27 9.66 -11.96 -14.14
C GLY A 27 10.44 -12.18 -12.83
N GLY A 28 10.06 -11.50 -11.74
CA GLY A 28 10.70 -11.64 -10.42
C GLY A 28 12.02 -10.88 -10.26
N ALA A 29 12.45 -10.12 -11.27
CA ALA A 29 13.66 -9.32 -11.19
C ALA A 29 13.38 -8.01 -10.43
N VAL A 30 13.93 -7.89 -9.22
CA VAL A 30 13.79 -6.67 -8.40
C VAL A 30 14.86 -5.65 -8.79
N PRO A 31 14.49 -4.41 -9.16
CA PRO A 31 15.45 -3.35 -9.44
C PRO A 31 16.41 -3.08 -8.27
N GLN A 32 17.71 -2.94 -8.56
CA GLN A 32 18.74 -2.74 -7.55
C GLN A 32 18.54 -1.43 -6.75
N GLU A 33 17.86 -0.44 -7.32
CA GLU A 33 17.54 0.82 -6.65
C GLU A 33 16.81 0.65 -5.31
N TYR A 34 16.01 -0.41 -5.16
CA TYR A 34 15.32 -0.72 -3.91
C TYR A 34 16.25 -1.18 -2.78
N SER A 35 17.50 -1.53 -3.08
CA SER A 35 18.51 -1.79 -2.04
C SER A 35 18.86 -0.54 -1.23
N LYS A 36 18.54 0.65 -1.74
CA LYS A 36 18.73 1.93 -1.06
C LYS A 36 17.54 2.34 -0.19
N ALA A 37 16.42 1.62 -0.28
CA ALA A 37 15.30 1.85 0.63
C ALA A 37 15.76 1.62 2.08
N PRO A 38 15.14 2.25 3.09
CA PRO A 38 15.53 2.06 4.49
C PRO A 38 15.50 0.59 4.97
N LEU A 39 14.61 -0.22 4.39
CA LEU A 39 14.53 -1.67 4.66
C LEU A 39 15.45 -2.51 3.74
N GLY A 40 16.17 -1.89 2.82
CA GLY A 40 17.09 -2.54 1.89
C GLY A 40 16.43 -3.45 0.85
N ARG A 41 15.11 -3.37 0.70
CA ARG A 41 14.33 -4.23 -0.20
C ARG A 41 13.11 -3.51 -0.77
N ILE A 42 12.59 -4.06 -1.86
CA ILE A 42 11.27 -3.70 -2.40
C ILE A 42 10.15 -4.17 -1.43
N GLY A 43 9.04 -3.43 -1.41
CA GLY A 43 7.84 -3.84 -0.68
C GLY A 43 7.19 -5.08 -1.29
N GLN A 44 6.45 -5.83 -0.48
CA GLN A 44 5.68 -6.99 -0.90
C GLN A 44 4.19 -6.65 -1.02
N ALA A 45 3.46 -7.38 -1.86
CA ALA A 45 2.04 -7.14 -2.07
C ALA A 45 1.23 -7.34 -0.78
N GLU A 46 1.63 -8.29 0.06
CA GLU A 46 1.00 -8.62 1.34
C GLU A 46 1.12 -7.48 2.36
N GLU A 47 2.20 -6.68 2.29
CA GLU A 47 2.36 -5.51 3.14
C GLU A 47 1.33 -4.44 2.78
N ILE A 48 1.06 -4.24 1.49
CA ILE A 48 0.02 -3.31 1.01
C ILE A 48 -1.38 -3.85 1.33
N ALA A 49 -1.59 -5.15 1.15
CA ALA A 49 -2.85 -5.81 1.49
C ALA A 49 -3.17 -5.68 2.98
N SER A 50 -2.16 -5.81 3.86
CA SER A 50 -2.34 -5.66 5.30
C SER A 50 -2.76 -4.23 5.68
N VAL A 51 -2.18 -3.21 5.05
CA VAL A 51 -2.57 -1.80 5.24
C VAL A 51 -3.98 -1.56 4.70
N ALA A 52 -4.31 -2.08 3.52
CA ALA A 52 -5.65 -1.97 2.95
C ALA A 52 -6.70 -2.63 3.86
N ALA A 53 -6.41 -3.81 4.40
CA ALA A 53 -7.27 -4.50 5.36
C ALA A 53 -7.46 -3.69 6.64
N PHE A 54 -6.40 -3.08 7.19
CA PHE A 54 -6.51 -2.17 8.32
C PHE A 54 -7.41 -0.98 7.99
N LEU A 55 -7.19 -0.30 6.86
CA LEU A 55 -8.00 0.84 6.42
C LEU A 55 -9.48 0.45 6.22
N ALA A 56 -9.77 -0.76 5.74
CA ALA A 56 -11.12 -1.26 5.58
C ALA A 56 -11.78 -1.69 6.91
N SER A 57 -10.97 -2.04 7.91
CA SER A 57 -11.46 -2.48 9.22
C SER A 57 -12.09 -1.35 10.04
N GLY A 58 -12.86 -1.72 11.07
CA GLY A 58 -13.35 -0.77 12.08
C GLY A 58 -12.26 -0.21 13.00
N SER A 59 -11.05 -0.78 12.97
CA SER A 59 -9.91 -0.27 13.75
C SER A 59 -9.28 0.98 13.13
N SER A 60 -9.56 1.26 11.85
CA SER A 60 -9.13 2.50 11.20
C SER A 60 -10.19 3.59 11.39
N SER A 61 -9.87 4.54 12.25
CA SER A 61 -10.64 5.78 12.43
C SER A 61 -9.90 6.96 11.81
N VAL A 62 -10.68 7.97 11.41
CA VAL A 62 -10.18 9.33 11.15
C VAL A 62 -9.87 10.06 12.44
#